data_AF-A0A2V8IMJ6-F1
#
_entry.id   AF-A0A2V8IMJ6-F1
#
_cell.length_a   1.000
_cell.length_b   1.000
_cell.length_c   1.000
_cell.angle_alpha   90.00
_cell.angle_beta   90.00
_cell.angle_gamma   90.00
#
_symmetry.space_group_name_H-M   'P 1'
#
loop_
_entity.id
_entity.type
_entity.pdbx_description
1 polymer ?
#
loop_
_entity_poly.entity_id
_entity_poly.type
_entity_poly.pdbx_seq_one_letter_code
_entity_poly.pdbx_strand_id
1 'polypeptide(L)'
;MGRVSLNPMVHADLMGTIVFPLLGIFVLRGAMFGWAKPVPVNVSRLKHPSRDHMVVAAAGPLSNLLLATVLFTFLIMVKFFSSTGSEIIYRVAANEISGQSILLPLTLVAYHGMMLNLLLAVFNLIPVAPLDGAAVLSGFLPRSLA
;
A
#
# COMPACT_ATOMS: atom_id res chain seq x y z
N MET A 1 -6.76 18.13 15.36
CA MET A 1 -6.89 17.28 16.57
C MET A 1 -8.02 16.23 16.47
N GLY A 2 -8.67 16.01 15.32
CA GLY A 2 -9.81 15.05 15.19
C GLY A 2 -9.51 13.74 14.44
N ARG A 3 -8.25 13.30 14.36
CA ARG A 3 -7.86 12.08 13.62
C ARG A 3 -7.52 10.88 14.51
N VAL A 4 -7.69 11.02 15.83
CA VAL A 4 -7.67 9.90 16.78
C VAL A 4 -9.13 9.59 17.12
N SER A 5 -9.87 9.10 16.13
CA SER A 5 -11.27 8.72 16.28
C SER A 5 -11.46 7.33 15.69
N LEU A 6 -12.20 6.46 16.37
CA LEU A 6 -12.56 5.15 15.84
C LEU A 6 -13.63 5.24 14.74
N ASN A 7 -14.18 6.43 14.48
CA ASN A 7 -15.15 6.63 13.42
C ASN A 7 -14.47 6.53 12.04
N PRO A 8 -14.79 5.53 11.20
CA PRO A 8 -14.17 5.39 9.88
C PRO A 8 -14.48 6.55 8.93
N MET A 9 -15.62 7.23 9.12
CA MET A 9 -16.05 8.34 8.27
C MET A 9 -15.12 9.55 8.35
N VAL A 10 -14.35 9.72 9.42
CA VAL A 10 -13.40 10.85 9.53
C VAL A 10 -12.11 10.63 8.72
N HIS A 11 -11.88 9.41 8.25
CA HIS A 11 -10.72 9.00 7.44
C HIS A 11 -11.06 8.82 5.95
N ALA A 12 -12.35 8.62 5.64
CA ALA A 12 -12.84 8.51 4.28
C ALA A 12 -12.76 9.85 3.53
N ASP A 13 -12.36 9.77 2.26
CA ASP A 13 -12.47 10.87 1.30
C ASP A 13 -13.56 10.53 0.30
N LEU A 14 -14.57 11.38 0.12
CA LEU A 14 -15.73 11.08 -0.75
C LEU A 14 -15.29 10.74 -2.19
N MET A 15 -14.31 11.47 -2.71
CA MET A 15 -13.80 11.25 -4.06
C MET A 15 -13.07 9.90 -4.12
N GLY A 16 -12.07 9.71 -3.26
CA GLY A 16 -11.23 8.53 -3.24
C GLY A 16 -11.94 7.24 -2.80
N THR A 17 -12.96 7.33 -1.96
CA THR A 17 -13.63 6.17 -1.33
C THR A 17 -14.93 5.77 -2.05
N ILE A 18 -15.62 6.71 -2.71
CA ILE A 18 -16.93 6.44 -3.35
C ILE A 18 -16.88 6.75 -4.84
N VAL A 19 -16.50 7.98 -5.23
CA VAL A 19 -16.62 8.42 -6.63
C VAL A 19 -15.71 7.61 -7.56
N PHE A 20 -14.42 7.49 -7.22
CA PHE A 20 -13.47 6.78 -8.08
C PHE A 20 -13.73 5.27 -8.19
N PRO A 21 -14.08 4.54 -7.12
CA PRO A 21 -14.53 3.16 -7.25
C PRO A 21 -15.77 2.98 -8.14
N LEU A 22 -16.77 3.85 -8.02
CA LEU A 22 -17.97 3.78 -8.88
C LEU A 22 -17.63 4.08 -10.35
N LEU A 23 -16.80 5.09 -10.61
CA LEU A 23 -16.27 5.32 -11.97
C LEU A 23 -15.47 4.12 -12.48
N GLY A 24 -14.71 3.46 -11.61
CA GLY A 24 -14.01 2.21 -11.91
C GLY A 24 -14.96 1.13 -12.42
N ILE A 25 -16.05 0.91 -11.69
CA ILE A 25 -17.07 -0.10 -12.01
C ILE A 25 -17.81 0.24 -13.31
N PHE A 26 -18.27 1.48 -13.47
CA PHE A 26 -19.19 1.83 -14.57
C PHE A 26 -18.50 2.37 -15.82
N VAL A 27 -17.31 2.96 -15.71
CA VAL A 27 -16.65 3.70 -16.80
C VAL A 27 -15.31 3.05 -17.16
N LEU A 28 -14.49 2.67 -16.18
CA LEU A 28 -13.12 2.18 -16.41
C LEU A 28 -13.01 0.64 -16.47
N ARG A 29 -14.10 -0.05 -16.84
CA ARG A 29 -14.12 -1.52 -17.04
C ARG A 29 -13.60 -2.32 -15.85
N GLY A 30 -13.90 -1.88 -14.64
CA GLY A 30 -13.51 -2.55 -13.40
C GLY A 30 -12.13 -2.13 -12.87
N ALA A 31 -11.47 -1.12 -13.45
CA ALA A 31 -10.27 -0.54 -12.85
C ALA A 31 -10.64 0.19 -11.55
N MET A 32 -10.50 -0.50 -10.42
CA MET A 32 -10.78 0.06 -9.11
C MET A 32 -9.55 0.80 -8.59
N PHE A 33 -9.70 2.10 -8.36
CA PHE A 33 -8.68 2.94 -7.75
C PHE A 33 -9.36 3.89 -6.76
N GLY A 34 -8.62 4.24 -5.72
CA GLY A 34 -9.12 5.05 -4.63
C GLY A 34 -8.01 5.35 -3.63
N TRP A 35 -8.23 6.36 -2.80
CA TRP A 35 -7.30 6.75 -1.75
C TRP A 35 -8.06 7.23 -0.51
N ALA A 36 -7.38 7.16 0.63
CA ALA A 36 -7.86 7.72 1.88
C ALA A 36 -7.37 9.16 2.07
N LYS A 37 -8.01 9.90 2.98
CA LYS A 37 -7.60 11.26 3.31
C LYS A 37 -6.24 11.26 4.02
N PRO A 38 -5.18 11.90 3.47
CA PRO A 38 -3.83 11.80 4.02
C PRO A 38 -3.74 12.44 5.41
N VAL A 39 -2.98 11.83 6.32
CA VAL A 39 -2.76 12.30 7.70
C VAL A 39 -1.67 13.38 7.70
N PRO A 40 -1.97 14.62 8.15
CA PRO A 40 -1.00 15.70 8.10
C PRO A 40 0.06 15.49 9.17
N VAL A 41 1.32 15.60 8.75
CA VAL A 41 2.49 15.62 9.64
C VAL A 41 2.90 17.07 9.85
N ASN A 42 3.02 17.49 11.11
CA ASN A 42 3.51 18.83 11.44
C ASN A 42 5.02 18.78 11.70
N VAL A 43 5.80 19.13 10.67
CA VAL A 43 7.27 19.09 10.68
C VAL A 43 7.89 20.04 11.72
N SER A 44 7.22 21.15 12.07
CA SER A 44 7.73 22.12 13.06
C SER A 44 7.75 21.59 14.49
N ARG A 45 7.07 20.47 14.75
CA ARG A 45 7.05 19.80 16.07
C ARG A 45 8.09 18.69 16.18
N LEU A 46 8.86 18.41 15.13
CA LEU A 46 9.91 17.40 15.14
C LEU A 46 11.18 17.96 15.80
N LYS A 47 11.94 17.10 16.48
CA LYS A 47 13.19 17.51 17.17
C LYS A 47 14.24 17.94 16.14
N HIS A 48 14.34 17.22 15.02
CA HIS A 48 15.22 17.51 13.90
C HIS A 48 14.40 17.56 12.60
N PRO A 49 13.78 18.71 12.25
CA PRO A 49 12.80 18.84 11.18
C PRO A 49 13.14 18.11 9.87
N SER A 50 14.35 18.30 9.32
CA SER A 50 14.76 17.68 8.05
C SER A 50 14.93 16.16 8.17
N ARG A 51 15.67 15.70 9.19
CA ARG A 51 15.96 14.27 9.40
C ARG A 51 14.71 13.49 9.76
N ASP A 52 13.95 14.00 10.71
CA ASP A 52 12.79 13.31 11.25
C ASP A 52 11.67 13.29 10.20
N HIS A 53 11.55 14.31 9.34
CA HIS A 53 10.62 14.28 8.21
C HIS A 53 10.99 13.20 7.19
N MET A 54 12.27 13.07 6.84
CA MET A 54 12.78 11.98 5.99
C MET A 54 12.46 10.60 6.58
N VAL A 55 12.67 10.41 7.89
CA VAL A 55 12.36 9.13 8.58
C VAL A 55 10.87 8.83 8.54
N VAL A 56 10.02 9.84 8.78
CA VAL A 56 8.56 9.69 8.70
C VAL A 56 8.12 9.34 7.29
N ALA A 57 8.68 9.99 6.26
CA ALA A 57 8.40 9.67 4.87
C ALA A 57 8.85 8.24 4.51
N ALA A 58 10.04 7.83 4.92
CA ALA A 58 10.55 6.48 4.68
C ALA A 58 9.70 5.37 5.35
N ALA A 59 9.01 5.68 6.45
CA ALA A 59 8.16 4.72 7.15
C ALA A 59 7.03 4.15 6.25
N GLY A 60 6.50 4.94 5.31
CA GLY A 60 5.50 4.50 4.35
C GLY A 60 6.00 3.36 3.47
N PRO A 61 6.98 3.58 2.57
CA PRO A 61 7.57 2.53 1.74
C PRO A 61 8.09 1.33 2.53
N LEU A 62 8.73 1.56 3.69
CA LEU A 62 9.25 0.49 4.52
C LEU A 62 8.14 -0.40 5.09
N SER A 63 7.03 0.19 5.54
CA SER A 63 5.87 -0.58 6.02
C SER A 63 5.24 -1.44 4.92
N ASN A 64 5.16 -0.90 3.70
CA ASN A 64 4.69 -1.63 2.53
C ASN A 64 5.63 -2.80 2.19
N LEU A 65 6.94 -2.59 2.15
CA LEU A 65 7.92 -3.66 1.90
C LEU A 65 7.88 -4.75 2.98
N LEU A 66 7.72 -4.37 4.25
CA LEU A 66 7.58 -5.30 5.35
C LEU A 66 6.32 -6.17 5.18
N LEU A 67 5.18 -5.54 4.90
CA LEU A 67 3.93 -6.28 4.70
C LEU A 67 3.99 -7.18 3.45
N ALA A 68 4.57 -6.71 2.35
CA ALA A 68 4.82 -7.54 1.17
C ALA A 68 5.69 -8.76 1.50
N THR A 69 6.72 -8.59 2.34
CA THR A 69 7.60 -9.69 2.77
C THR A 69 6.85 -10.72 3.62
N VAL A 70 6.00 -10.27 4.54
CA VAL A 70 5.14 -11.15 5.35
C VAL A 70 4.20 -11.97 4.47
N LEU A 71 3.53 -11.32 3.52
CA LEU A 71 2.60 -11.97 2.59
C LEU A 71 3.32 -12.93 1.64
N PHE A 72 4.50 -12.56 1.14
CA PHE A 72 5.34 -13.44 0.33
C PHE A 72 5.77 -14.68 1.11
N THR A 73 6.18 -14.51 2.38
CA THR A 73 6.52 -15.63 3.27
C THR A 73 5.33 -16.57 3.47
N PHE A 74 4.12 -16.02 3.64
CA PHE A 74 2.89 -16.82 3.70
C PHE A 74 2.64 -17.61 2.41
N LEU A 75 2.82 -17.01 1.23
CA LEU A 75 2.68 -17.71 -0.06
C LEU A 75 3.70 -18.84 -0.22
N ILE A 76 4.93 -18.64 0.25
CA ILE A 76 5.94 -19.70 0.33
C ILE A 76 5.45 -20.85 1.22
N MET A 77 4.88 -20.55 2.39
CA MET A 77 4.33 -21.59 3.27
C MET A 77 3.19 -22.35 2.57
N VAL A 78 2.27 -21.67 1.88
CA VAL A 78 1.22 -22.33 1.09
C VAL A 78 1.82 -23.26 0.04
N LYS A 79 2.86 -22.83 -0.66
CA LYS A 79 3.56 -23.64 -1.68
C LYS A 79 4.15 -24.93 -1.11
N PHE A 80 4.76 -24.88 0.07
CA PHE A 80 5.48 -26.02 0.65
C PHE A 80 4.60 -26.94 1.51
N PHE A 81 3.58 -26.40 2.18
CA PHE A 81 2.73 -27.16 3.11
C PHE A 81 1.41 -27.66 2.50
N SER A 82 1.07 -27.22 1.27
CA SER A 82 -0.11 -27.72 0.54
C SER A 82 0.31 -28.37 -0.77
N SER A 83 -0.16 -29.60 -1.01
CA SER A 83 0.02 -30.31 -2.28
C SER A 83 -0.55 -29.53 -3.46
N THR A 84 -1.66 -28.81 -3.26
CA THR A 84 -2.29 -27.93 -4.25
C THR A 84 -1.76 -26.49 -4.24
N GLY A 85 -0.83 -26.15 -3.34
CA GLY A 85 -0.43 -24.77 -3.09
C GLY A 85 0.19 -24.08 -4.30
N SER A 86 1.08 -24.77 -5.01
CA SER A 86 1.72 -24.24 -6.22
C SER A 86 0.70 -23.95 -7.34
N GLU A 87 -0.26 -24.85 -7.52
CA GLU A 87 -1.33 -24.70 -8.52
C GLU A 87 -2.23 -23.50 -8.16
N ILE A 88 -2.66 -23.39 -6.91
CA ILE A 88 -3.51 -22.27 -6.46
C ILE A 88 -2.80 -20.93 -6.68
N ILE A 89 -1.51 -20.82 -6.33
CA ILE A 89 -0.74 -19.59 -6.53
C ILE A 89 -0.66 -19.23 -8.02
N TYR A 90 -0.39 -20.20 -8.90
CA TYR A 90 -0.33 -19.96 -10.34
C TYR A 90 -1.67 -19.46 -10.90
N ARG A 91 -2.77 -20.10 -10.49
CA ARG A 91 -4.12 -19.72 -10.93
C ARG A 91 -4.53 -18.34 -10.44
N VAL A 92 -4.20 -18.01 -9.19
CA VAL A 92 -4.37 -16.66 -8.65
C VAL A 92 -3.57 -15.63 -9.44
N ALA A 93 -2.31 -15.93 -9.78
CA ALA A 93 -1.48 -15.04 -10.61
C ALA A 93 -2.03 -14.86 -12.04
N ALA A 94 -2.71 -15.87 -12.57
CA ALA A 94 -3.41 -15.83 -13.85
C ALA A 94 -4.80 -15.15 -13.79
N ASN A 95 -5.21 -14.62 -12.62
CA ASN A 95 -6.55 -14.07 -12.36
C ASN A 95 -7.69 -15.09 -12.52
N GLU A 96 -7.40 -16.39 -12.35
CA GLU A 96 -8.39 -17.46 -12.40
C GLU A 96 -8.99 -17.72 -11.01
N ILE A 97 -10.10 -17.04 -10.72
CA ILE A 97 -10.82 -17.14 -9.44
C ILE A 97 -11.87 -18.27 -9.54
N SER A 98 -11.42 -19.51 -9.68
CA SER A 98 -12.33 -20.66 -9.65
C SER A 98 -11.75 -21.79 -8.81
N GLY A 99 -12.60 -22.60 -8.17
CA GLY A 99 -12.18 -23.73 -7.33
C GLY A 99 -12.78 -23.70 -5.94
N GLN A 100 -12.75 -24.85 -5.26
CA GLN A 100 -13.44 -25.08 -3.98
C GLN A 100 -12.47 -25.15 -2.78
N SER A 101 -11.17 -24.90 -2.99
CA SER A 101 -10.18 -24.97 -1.92
C SER A 101 -10.37 -23.85 -0.90
N ILE A 102 -10.35 -24.19 0.39
CA ILE A 102 -10.39 -23.21 1.48
C ILE A 102 -9.17 -22.28 1.50
N LEU A 103 -8.06 -22.69 0.85
CA LEU A 103 -6.85 -21.88 0.73
C LEU A 103 -6.95 -20.81 -0.36
N LEU A 104 -7.93 -20.91 -1.27
CA LEU A 104 -8.06 -19.98 -2.41
C LEU A 104 -8.29 -18.52 -1.94
N PRO A 105 -9.25 -18.20 -1.05
CA PRO A 105 -9.45 -16.83 -0.57
C PRO A 105 -8.21 -16.24 0.14
N LEU A 106 -7.53 -17.06 0.95
CA LEU A 106 -6.32 -16.63 1.66
C LEU A 106 -5.17 -16.34 0.69
N THR A 107 -5.00 -17.20 -0.32
CA THR A 107 -3.98 -17.01 -1.36
C THR A 107 -4.29 -15.78 -2.23
N LEU A 108 -5.56 -15.53 -2.54
CA LEU A 108 -6.00 -14.32 -3.26
C LEU A 108 -5.63 -13.04 -2.52
N VAL A 109 -6.00 -12.96 -1.24
CA VAL A 109 -5.70 -11.80 -0.38
C VAL A 109 -4.20 -11.63 -0.24
N ALA A 110 -3.45 -12.71 -0.01
CA ALA A 110 -2.01 -12.64 0.17
C ALA A 110 -1.28 -12.22 -1.12
N TYR A 111 -1.66 -12.78 -2.27
CA TYR A 111 -1.05 -12.44 -3.56
C TYR A 111 -1.33 -10.99 -3.96
N HIS A 112 -2.60 -10.58 -3.97
CA HIS A 112 -2.96 -9.21 -4.34
C HIS A 112 -2.47 -8.21 -3.30
N GLY A 113 -2.53 -8.54 -2.01
CA GLY A 113 -1.98 -7.72 -0.94
C GLY A 113 -0.47 -7.52 -1.11
N MET A 114 0.28 -8.58 -1.44
CA MET A 114 1.72 -8.48 -1.72
C MET A 114 1.98 -7.57 -2.92
N MET A 115 1.28 -7.78 -4.04
CA MET A 115 1.44 -6.97 -5.25
C MET A 115 1.10 -5.50 -5.01
N LEU A 116 0.00 -5.21 -4.30
CA LEU A 116 -0.39 -3.85 -3.94
C LEU A 116 0.65 -3.17 -3.05
N ASN A 117 1.17 -3.87 -2.04
CA ASN A 117 2.20 -3.32 -1.17
C ASN A 117 3.52 -3.07 -1.93
N LEU A 118 3.94 -3.98 -2.82
CA LEU A 118 5.10 -3.74 -3.68
C LEU A 118 4.89 -2.53 -4.59
N LEU A 119 3.72 -2.42 -5.21
CA LEU A 119 3.36 -1.28 -6.06
C LEU A 119 3.39 0.02 -5.27
N LEU A 120 2.77 0.06 -4.09
CA LEU A 120 2.74 1.24 -3.22
C LEU A 120 4.14 1.60 -2.70
N ALA A 121 4.98 0.61 -2.38
CA ALA A 121 6.37 0.85 -1.99
C ALA A 121 7.16 1.52 -3.12
N VAL A 122 7.11 0.95 -4.34
CA VAL A 122 7.80 1.51 -5.51
C VAL A 122 7.27 2.90 -5.84
N PHE A 123 5.95 3.07 -5.84
CA PHE A 123 5.30 4.34 -6.12
C PHE A 123 5.73 5.41 -5.10
N ASN A 124 5.69 5.09 -3.80
CA ASN A 124 6.09 6.04 -2.76
C ASN A 124 7.60 6.33 -2.76
N LEU A 125 8.45 5.56 -3.45
CA LEU A 125 9.88 5.86 -3.58
C LEU A 125 10.19 6.77 -4.78
N ILE A 126 9.22 7.07 -5.64
CA ILE A 126 9.42 8.00 -6.76
C ILE A 126 9.68 9.41 -6.19
N PRO A 127 10.77 10.10 -6.57
CA PRO A 127 11.14 11.41 -6.02
C PRO A 127 10.34 12.56 -6.65
N VAL A 128 9.01 12.48 -6.59
CA VAL A 128 8.07 13.49 -7.12
C VAL A 128 7.06 13.83 -6.05
N ALA A 129 6.93 15.12 -5.70
CA ALA A 129 5.88 15.56 -4.77
C ALA A 129 4.49 15.25 -5.36
N PRO A 130 3.53 14.74 -4.57
CA PRO A 130 3.48 14.67 -3.11
C PRO A 130 3.98 13.35 -2.49
N LEU A 131 4.71 12.51 -3.22
CA LEU A 131 5.11 11.18 -2.78
C LEU A 131 6.23 11.23 -1.73
N ASP A 132 6.30 10.19 -0.89
CA ASP A 132 7.26 10.10 0.21
C ASP A 132 8.72 10.20 -0.28
N GLY A 133 9.02 9.71 -1.47
CA GLY A 133 10.35 9.70 -2.07
C GLY A 133 10.94 11.10 -2.26
N ALA A 134 10.11 12.11 -2.49
CA ALA A 134 10.55 13.50 -2.56
C ALA A 134 11.03 14.02 -1.19
N ALA A 135 10.31 13.67 -0.11
CA ALA A 135 10.69 14.01 1.26
C ALA A 135 11.89 13.18 1.76
N VAL A 136 12.05 11.96 1.25
CA VAL A 136 13.25 11.15 1.51
C VAL A 136 14.47 11.78 0.84
N LEU A 137 14.35 12.17 -0.43
CA LEU A 137 15.44 12.77 -1.20
C LEU A 137 15.84 14.15 -0.65
N SER A 138 14.88 14.98 -0.22
CA SER A 138 15.18 16.30 0.35
C SER A 138 15.98 16.23 1.65
N GLY A 139 15.86 15.13 2.40
CA GLY A 139 16.72 14.85 3.57
C GLY A 139 18.20 14.70 3.24
N PHE A 140 18.55 14.36 1.99
CA PHE A 140 19.93 14.24 1.50
C PHE A 140 20.43 15.49 0.79
N LEU A 141 19.55 16.42 0.44
CA LEU A 141 19.93 17.68 -0.21
C LEU A 141 20.47 18.69 0.82
N PRO A 142 21.48 19.52 0.45
CA PRO A 142 21.92 20.61 1.31
C PRO A 142 20.77 21.61 1.52
N ARG A 143 20.72 22.27 2.69
CA ARG A 143 19.61 23.16 3.11
C ARG A 143 19.28 24.30 2.13
N SER A 144 20.15 24.59 1.16
CA SER A 144 19.92 25.57 0.09
C SER A 144 19.12 25.03 -1.10
N LEU A 145 18.97 23.71 -1.22
CA LEU A 145 18.28 22.99 -2.29
C LEU A 145 17.09 22.14 -1.78
N ALA A 146 16.97 21.99 -0.46
CA ALA A 146 15.90 21.27 0.23
C ALA A 146 14.73 22.20 0.57
#